data_AF-A0A3M2BLW2-F1
#
_entry.id   AF-A0A3M2BLW2-F1
#
_cell.length_a   1.000
_cell.length_b   1.000
_cell.length_c   1.000
_cell.angle_alpha   90.00
_cell.angle_beta   90.00
_cell.angle_gamma   90.00
#
_symmetry.space_group_name_H-M   'P 1'
#
loop_
_entity.id
_entity.type
_entity.pdbx_description
1 polymer ?
#
loop_
_entity_poly.entity_id
_entity_poly.type
_entity_poly.pdbx_seq_one_letter_code
_entity_poly.pdbx_strand_id
1 'polypeptide(L)' 'MPPIDVSLLGIFGPENRRIAALTDGETIINALEGEEINGKFIVDRIGFESIDLRFVGFPDVPPETLEIDS' A
#
# COMPACT_ATOMS: atom_id res chain seq x y z
N MET A 1 3.64 12.17 -4.04
CA MET A 1 2.91 10.94 -3.68
C MET A 1 1.73 10.81 -4.64
N PRO A 2 1.58 9.69 -5.37
CA PRO A 2 0.36 9.45 -6.13
C PRO A 2 -0.86 9.38 -5.19
N PRO A 3 -2.07 9.68 -5.67
CA PRO A 3 -3.26 9.50 -4.86
C PRO A 3 -3.50 8.01 -4.55
N ILE A 4 -4.04 7.75 -3.35
CA ILE A 4 -4.51 6.41 -2.97
C ILE A 4 -5.94 6.28 -3.49
N ASP A 5 -6.07 5.63 -4.65
CA ASP A 5 -7.34 5.46 -5.36
C ASP A 5 -8.01 4.11 -5.02
N VAL A 6 -7.67 3.49 -3.89
CA VAL A 6 -8.20 2.19 -3.46
C VAL A 6 -8.69 2.23 -2.02
N SER A 7 -9.73 1.44 -1.74
CA SER A 7 -10.27 1.23 -0.39
C SER A 7 -10.12 -0.22 0.02
N LEU A 8 -9.78 -0.46 1.29
CA LEU A 8 -9.74 -1.80 1.88
C LEU A 8 -11.16 -2.27 2.20
N LEU A 9 -11.59 -3.36 1.55
CA LEU A 9 -12.86 -4.01 1.81
C LEU A 9 -12.77 -5.03 2.95
N GLY A 10 -11.60 -5.65 3.11
CA GLY A 10 -11.37 -6.61 4.18
C GLY A 10 -10.07 -7.40 4.02
N ILE A 11 -9.77 -8.19 5.05
CA ILE A 11 -8.59 -9.04 5.12
C ILE A 11 -9.07 -10.48 5.34
N PHE A 12 -8.56 -11.40 4.54
CA PHE A 12 -8.99 -12.79 4.51
C PHE A 12 -7.82 -13.76 4.65
N GLY A 13 -8.08 -14.97 5.11
CA GLY A 13 -7.08 -16.03 5.21
C GLY A 13 -6.39 -16.12 6.58
N PRO A 14 -5.54 -17.14 6.77
CA PRO A 14 -4.83 -17.36 8.02
C PRO A 14 -3.71 -16.33 8.24
N GLU A 15 -3.25 -16.20 9.48
CA GLU A 15 -2.21 -15.23 9.87
C GLU A 15 -0.93 -15.28 9.02
N ASN A 16 -0.52 -16.46 8.59
CA ASN A 16 0.69 -16.65 7.79
C ASN A 16 0.48 -16.44 6.29
N ARG A 17 -0.75 -16.15 5.84
CA ARG A 17 -1.08 -15.92 4.43
C ARG A 17 -2.38 -15.13 4.29
N ARG A 18 -2.34 -13.89 4.75
CA ARG A 18 -3.46 -12.96 4.60
C ARG A 18 -3.54 -12.40 3.18
N ILE A 19 -4.76 -12.14 2.72
CA ILE A 19 -5.09 -11.51 1.46
C ILE A 19 -5.84 -10.21 1.77
N ALA A 20 -5.39 -9.10 1.20
CA ALA A 20 -6.11 -7.84 1.23
C ALA A 20 -7.07 -7.79 0.04
N ALA A 21 -8.36 -7.62 0.30
CA ALA A 21 -9.36 -7.33 -0.73
C ALA A 21 -9.56 -5.81 -0.81
N LEU A 22 -9.29 -5.25 -1.98
CA LEU A 22 -9.30 -3.83 -2.27
C LEU A 22 -10.32 -3.53 -3.37
N THR A 23 -10.75 -2.28 -3.47
CA THR A 23 -11.53 -1.79 -4.62
C THR A 23 -11.12 -0.39 -5.01
N ASP A 24 -11.16 -0.12 -6.32
CA ASP A 24 -11.07 1.22 -6.92
C ASP A 24 -12.46 1.82 -7.23
N GLY A 25 -13.54 1.15 -6.80
CA GLY A 25 -14.93 1.51 -7.09
C GLY A 25 -15.52 0.84 -8.33
N GLU A 26 -14.68 0.23 -9.19
CA GLU A 26 -15.11 -0.48 -10.39
C GLU A 26 -14.80 -1.97 -10.32
N THR A 27 -13.64 -2.32 -9.74
CA THR A 27 -13.12 -3.68 -9.67
C THR A 27 -12.73 -4.06 -8.25
N ILE A 28 -12.64 -5.38 -8.01
CA ILE A 28 -12.07 -5.93 -6.78
C ILE A 28 -10.67 -6.45 -7.09
N ILE A 29 -9.70 -6.02 -6.30
CA ILE A 29 -8.29 -6.37 -6.40
C ILE A 29 -7.94 -7.18 -5.15
N ASN A 30 -7.46 -8.41 -5.33
CA ASN A 30 -6.92 -9.22 -4.24
C ASN A 30 -5.41 -9.17 -4.30
N ALA A 31 -4.77 -8.81 -3.20
CA ALA A 31 -3.32 -8.67 -3.12
C ALA A 31 -2.75 -9.34 -1.86
N LEU A 32 -1.59 -9.97 -2.02
CA LEU A 32 -0.72 -10.46 -0.96
C LEU A 32 0.34 -9.41 -0.61
N GLU A 33 1.00 -9.58 0.54
CA GLU A 33 2.22 -8.84 0.84
C GLU A 33 3.26 -9.01 -0.28
N GLY A 34 3.84 -7.90 -0.72
CA GLY A 34 4.78 -7.82 -1.83
C GLY A 34 4.17 -7.60 -3.21
N GLU A 35 2.84 -7.71 -3.38
CA GLU A 35 2.20 -7.47 -4.68
C GLU A 35 1.92 -5.99 -4.94
N GLU A 36 2.00 -5.61 -6.21
CA GLU A 36 1.72 -4.25 -6.67
C GLU A 36 0.22 -4.01 -6.90
N ILE A 37 -0.24 -2.81 -6.53
CA ILE A 37 -1.58 -2.29 -6.79
C ILE A 37 -1.46 -1.17 -7.81
N ASN A 38 -2.07 -1.37 -8.99
CA ASN A 38 -2.17 -0.39 -10.07
C ASN A 38 -0.82 0.20 -10.52
N GLY A 39 0.28 -0.52 -10.32
CA GLY A 39 1.66 -0.07 -10.63
C GLY A 39 2.12 1.17 -9.84
N LYS A 40 1.37 1.55 -8.79
CA LYS A 40 1.66 2.74 -7.97
C LYS A 40 2.14 2.36 -6.58
N PHE A 41 1.60 1.30 -6.00
CA PHE A 41 1.88 0.90 -4.62
C PHE A 41 2.22 -0.58 -4.53
N ILE A 42 2.95 -0.97 -3.50
CA ILE A 42 3.18 -2.35 -3.07
C ILE A 42 2.46 -2.53 -1.73
N VAL A 43 1.75 -3.65 -1.55
CA VAL A 43 1.27 -4.06 -0.22
C VAL A 43 2.47 -4.46 0.62
N ASP A 44 2.91 -3.59 1.53
CA ASP A 44 4.11 -3.85 2.33
C ASP A 44 3.82 -4.81 3.49
N ARG A 45 2.68 -4.61 4.16
CA ARG A 45 2.26 -5.43 5.29
C ARG A 45 0.74 -5.54 5.37
N ILE A 46 0.22 -6.70 5.73
CA ILE A 46 -1.19 -6.95 6.00
C ILE A 46 -1.38 -7.20 7.51
N GLY A 47 -1.89 -6.18 8.19
CA GLY A 47 -2.26 -6.22 9.60
C GLY A 47 -3.55 -7.00 9.86
N PHE A 48 -4.16 -6.78 11.02
CA PHE A 48 -5.44 -7.41 11.36
C PHE A 48 -6.63 -6.66 10.72
N GLU A 49 -6.59 -5.32 10.74
CA GLU A 49 -7.66 -4.45 10.22
C GLU A 49 -7.16 -3.40 9.23
N SER A 50 -5.86 -3.40 8.92
CA SER A 50 -5.21 -2.39 8.08
C SER A 50 -4.16 -3.02 7.18
N ILE A 51 -3.78 -2.28 6.15
CA ILE A 51 -2.61 -2.59 5.32
C ILE A 51 -1.66 -1.41 5.31
N ASP A 52 -0.36 -1.70 5.21
CA ASP A 52 0.67 -0.71 4.95
C ASP A 52 0.99 -0.73 3.46
N LEU A 53 1.04 0.45 2.84
CA LEU A 53 1.36 0.60 1.41
C LEU A 53 2.69 1.32 1.24
N ARG A 54 3.53 0.81 0.34
CA ARG A 54 4.78 1.46 -0.08
C ARG A 54 4.66 1.95 -1.52
N PHE A 55 5.14 3.15 -1.83
CA PHE A 55 5.12 3.67 -3.20
C PHE A 55 6.17 2.98 -4.08
N VAL A 56 5.79 2.63 -5.31
CA VAL A 56 6.71 2.12 -6.33
C VAL A 56 7.65 3.24 -6.77
N GLY A 57 8.96 3.06 -6.60
CA GLY A 57 9.97 4.04 -7.02
C GLY A 57 10.20 5.20 -6.04
N PHE A 58 9.81 5.06 -4.77
CA PHE A 58 10.32 5.96 -3.74
C PHE A 58 11.84 5.78 -3.65
N PRO A 59 12.64 6.86 -3.70
CA PRO A 59 14.07 6.72 -3.66
C PRO A 59 14.50 6.16 -2.30
N ASP A 60 15.38 5.16 -2.31
CA ASP A 60 15.96 4.55 -1.09
C ASP A 60 16.93 5.49 -0.34
N VAL A 61 16.95 6.78 -0.67
CA VAL A 61 17.81 7.75 -0.02
C VAL A 61 17.11 8.34 1.22
N PRO A 62 17.87 8.62 2.30
CA PRO A 62 17.32 9.29 3.47
C PRO A 62 16.69 10.65 3.12
N PRO A 63 15.61 11.06 3.81
CA PRO A 63 15.04 12.39 3.62
C PRO A 63 16.06 13.47 4.00
N GLU A 64 16.13 14.52 3.19
CA GLU A 64 16.97 15.69 3.44
C GLU A 64 16.14 16.79 4.11
N THR A 65 16.66 17.37 5.20
CA THR A 65 16.05 18.51 5.87
C THR A 65 16.45 19.79 5.14
N LEU A 66 15.48 20.53 4.62
CA LEU A 66 15.72 21.87 4.09
C LEU A 66 15.60 22.90 5.22
N GLU A 67 16.67 23.64 5.51
CA GLU A 67 16.59 24.85 6.31
C GLU A 67 15.85 25.93 5.50
N ILE A 68 14.79 26.50 6.07
CA ILE A 68 14.09 27.64 5.49
C ILE A 68 14.62 28.89 6.19
N ASP A 69 15.44 29.69 5.51
CA ASP A 69 15.90 30.99 6.01
C ASP A 69 14.68 31.90 6.25
N SER A 70 14.62 32.51 7.44
CA SER A 70 13.54 33.39 7.92
C SER A 70 13.74 34.85 7.52
#